data_AF-A0A969P8R2-F1
#
_entry.id   AF-A0A969P8R2-F1
#
_cell.length_a   1.000
_cell.length_b   1.000
_cell.length_c   1.000
_cell.angle_alpha   90.00
_cell.angle_beta   90.00
_cell.angle_gamma   90.00
#
_symmetry.space_group_name_H-M   'P 1'
#
loop_
_entity.id
_entity.type
_entity.pdbx_description
1 polymer ?
#
loop_
_entity_poly.entity_id
_entity_poly.type
_entity_poly.pdbx_seq_one_letter_code
_entity_poly.pdbx_strand_id
1 'polypeptide(L)'
;MKKFWFYLAGVGVGVVGVPYYFWNQATQLPGWYDDRAISANAINLRDRAALQQAQQSTKTKFANVHPFADGTAAIELTESEFNSLLASEISSAVDTQNLASAVRAVNTTIKNGKIESGAVINLADASTETLTQNEQTLLMELVKVFPGLTDRDVYVGIEGTPTIENGQFSLRHTRIRIGNLRFSVADIAQQLGVSEAALRQELEHQIPLKQLGVHDVHVLGDRVQIRGVVN
;
A
#
# COMPACT_ATOMS: atom_id res chain seq x y z
N MET A 1 -8.67 -5.82 3.19
CA MET A 1 -7.82 -6.60 4.11
C MET A 1 -7.06 -7.59 3.28
N LYS A 2 -7.69 -8.76 3.11
CA LYS A 2 -7.13 -9.86 2.35
C LYS A 2 -6.88 -9.52 0.88
N LYS A 3 -7.77 -8.78 0.20
CA LYS A 3 -7.77 -8.65 -1.26
C LYS A 3 -6.82 -7.57 -1.86
N PHE A 4 -6.31 -6.58 -1.09
CA PHE A 4 -5.44 -5.48 -1.60
C PHE A 4 -4.24 -5.98 -2.39
N TRP A 5 -3.46 -6.84 -1.73
CA TRP A 5 -2.17 -7.27 -2.21
C TRP A 5 -2.33 -8.17 -3.43
N PHE A 6 -3.51 -8.77 -3.61
CA PHE A 6 -3.82 -9.56 -4.78
C PHE A 6 -4.13 -8.71 -6.01
N TYR A 7 -4.80 -7.56 -5.85
CA TYR A 7 -5.04 -6.66 -6.98
C TYR A 7 -3.80 -5.83 -7.34
N LEU A 8 -2.97 -5.48 -6.34
CA LEU A 8 -1.70 -4.79 -6.55
C LEU A 8 -0.60 -5.72 -7.06
N ALA A 9 -0.54 -6.96 -6.56
CA ALA A 9 0.28 -7.99 -7.19
C ALA A 9 -0.26 -8.24 -8.60
N GLY A 10 -1.56 -8.48 -8.79
CA GLY A 10 -2.23 -8.87 -10.04
C GLY A 10 -2.01 -8.05 -11.30
N VAL A 11 -1.36 -6.88 -11.24
CA VAL A 11 -1.21 -6.01 -12.40
C VAL A 11 -0.44 -6.71 -13.51
N GLY A 12 -1.08 -6.90 -14.65
CA GLY A 12 -0.44 -7.23 -15.91
C GLY A 12 -0.21 -5.98 -16.78
N VAL A 13 0.80 -5.98 -17.64
CA VAL A 13 0.88 -5.13 -18.82
C VAL A 13 0.65 -5.98 -20.07
N GLY A 14 -0.42 -5.70 -20.82
CA GLY A 14 -0.76 -6.42 -22.05
C GLY A 14 0.40 -6.46 -23.05
N VAL A 15 0.76 -7.67 -23.48
CA VAL A 15 1.90 -7.94 -24.36
C VAL A 15 1.57 -7.55 -25.80
N VAL A 16 2.09 -6.40 -26.22
CA VAL A 16 2.59 -6.21 -27.60
C VAL A 16 4.08 -5.97 -27.46
N GLY A 17 4.88 -7.06 -27.50
CA GLY A 17 6.34 -7.05 -27.46
C GLY A 17 6.96 -6.15 -26.40
N VAL A 18 6.93 -6.55 -25.12
CA VAL A 18 7.54 -5.78 -24.03
C VAL A 18 9.05 -5.61 -24.34
N PRO A 19 9.53 -4.40 -24.70
CA PRO A 19 10.96 -4.20 -24.89
C PRO A 19 11.64 -4.44 -23.54
N TYR A 20 12.84 -5.03 -23.55
CA TYR A 20 13.71 -5.21 -22.38
C TYR A 20 13.73 -4.01 -21.42
N TYR A 21 13.59 -2.80 -21.98
CA TYR A 21 13.39 -1.55 -21.25
C TYR A 21 12.22 -1.57 -20.25
N PHE A 22 11.00 -1.95 -20.66
CA PHE A 22 9.84 -1.97 -19.78
C PHE A 22 9.97 -3.00 -18.66
N TRP A 23 10.58 -4.15 -18.97
CA TRP A 23 10.90 -5.15 -17.96
C TRP A 23 11.84 -4.59 -16.89
N ASN A 24 12.92 -3.94 -17.32
CA ASN A 24 13.87 -3.31 -16.39
C ASN A 24 13.21 -2.23 -15.53
N GLN A 25 12.26 -1.44 -16.08
CA GLN A 25 11.51 -0.43 -15.33
C GLN A 25 10.55 -1.05 -14.31
N ALA A 26 9.86 -2.15 -14.67
CA ALA A 26 8.92 -2.83 -13.78
C ALA A 26 9.61 -3.50 -12.58
N THR A 27 10.84 -3.99 -12.77
CA THR A 27 11.61 -4.66 -11.71
C THR A 27 12.59 -3.75 -11.00
N GLN A 28 12.60 -2.44 -11.31
CA GLN A 28 13.48 -1.49 -10.64
C GLN A 28 12.98 -1.23 -9.22
N LEU A 29 13.83 -1.52 -8.24
CA LEU A 29 13.54 -1.22 -6.84
C LEU A 29 13.74 0.28 -6.57
N PRO A 30 12.95 0.86 -5.68
CA PRO A 30 13.07 2.27 -5.33
C PRO A 30 14.34 2.51 -4.52
N GLY A 31 14.94 3.69 -4.65
CA GLY A 31 16.22 4.01 -4.00
C GLY A 31 16.21 4.01 -2.46
N TRP A 32 15.03 3.89 -1.83
CA TRP A 32 14.90 3.71 -0.38
C TRP A 32 15.04 2.26 0.08
N TYR A 33 15.00 1.30 -0.86
CA TYR A 33 15.11 -0.13 -0.62
C TYR A 33 16.43 -0.66 -1.17
N ASP A 34 17.31 -1.07 -0.25
CA ASP A 34 18.45 -1.93 -0.51
C ASP A 34 18.35 -3.11 0.47
N ASP A 35 18.51 -4.34 -0.04
CA ASP A 35 18.47 -5.58 0.76
C ASP A 35 19.44 -5.55 1.96
N ARG A 36 20.47 -4.69 1.91
CA ARG A 36 21.46 -4.51 2.97
C ARG A 36 21.18 -3.31 3.88
N ALA A 37 20.41 -2.33 3.41
CA ALA A 37 20.17 -1.08 4.13
C ALA A 37 18.85 -0.45 3.69
N ILE A 38 17.81 -0.62 4.50
CA ILE A 38 16.55 0.08 4.31
C ILE A 38 16.69 1.50 4.86
N SER A 39 16.23 2.49 4.09
CA SER A 39 16.29 3.89 4.52
C SER A 39 15.55 4.11 5.85
N ALA A 40 15.96 5.11 6.63
CA ALA A 40 15.44 5.37 7.98
C ALA A 40 13.92 5.54 8.08
N ASN A 41 13.25 5.93 6.98
CA ASN A 41 11.81 6.12 6.97
C ASN A 41 11.05 4.82 6.66
N ALA A 42 11.67 3.84 6.00
CA ALA A 42 11.02 2.60 5.61
C ALA A 42 11.11 1.53 6.72
N ILE A 43 10.11 0.64 6.77
CA ILE A 43 10.03 -0.41 7.80
C ILE A 43 10.27 -1.78 7.15
N ASN A 44 11.23 -2.54 7.68
CA ASN A 44 11.45 -3.94 7.32
C ASN A 44 10.44 -4.82 8.05
N LEU A 45 9.58 -5.55 7.32
CA LEU A 45 8.59 -6.42 7.92
C LEU A 45 9.17 -7.75 8.41
N ARG A 46 10.40 -8.09 8.01
CA ARG A 46 11.14 -9.26 8.51
C ARG A 46 11.86 -8.98 9.83
N ASP A 47 12.08 -7.71 10.14
CA ASP A 47 12.60 -7.31 11.44
C ASP A 47 11.47 -7.25 12.46
N ARG A 48 11.38 -8.29 13.30
CA ARG A 48 10.36 -8.38 14.35
C ARG A 48 10.46 -7.23 15.36
N ALA A 49 11.64 -6.68 15.62
CA ALA A 49 11.80 -5.57 16.56
C ALA A 49 11.22 -4.28 15.95
N ALA A 50 11.57 -3.99 14.70
CA ALA A 50 10.99 -2.85 13.96
C ALA A 50 9.46 -2.96 13.86
N LEU A 51 8.94 -4.16 13.62
CA LEU A 51 7.51 -4.39 13.53
C LEU A 51 6.77 -4.23 14.88
N GLN A 52 7.33 -4.73 15.98
CA GLN A 52 6.77 -4.51 17.31
C GLN A 52 6.76 -3.03 17.67
N GLN A 53 7.81 -2.29 17.32
CA GLN A 53 7.89 -0.84 17.50
C GLN A 53 6.84 -0.11 16.64
N ALA A 54 6.62 -0.54 15.40
CA ALA A 54 5.58 0.00 14.52
C ALA A 54 4.16 -0.20 15.10
N GLN A 55 3.87 -1.39 15.62
CA GLN A 55 2.59 -1.68 16.27
C GLN A 55 2.40 -0.85 17.54
N GLN A 56 3.44 -0.72 18.38
CA GLN A 56 3.36 0.04 19.62
C GLN A 56 3.23 1.54 19.40
N SER A 57 3.97 2.10 18.42
CA SER A 57 3.89 3.51 18.05
C SER A 57 2.51 3.86 17.49
N THR A 58 1.95 3.00 16.64
CA THR A 58 0.57 3.12 16.14
C THR A 58 -0.43 3.12 17.30
N LYS A 59 -0.39 2.11 18.17
CA LYS A 59 -1.29 2.03 19.34
C LYS A 59 -1.20 3.27 20.23
N THR A 60 0.02 3.72 20.52
CA THR A 60 0.26 4.89 21.37
C THR A 60 -0.25 6.17 20.71
N LYS A 61 -0.02 6.34 19.40
CA LYS A 61 -0.48 7.50 18.65
C LYS A 61 -2.00 7.65 18.70
N PHE A 62 -2.73 6.57 18.41
CA PHE A 62 -4.19 6.58 18.42
C PHE A 62 -4.76 6.68 19.84
N ALA A 63 -4.13 6.06 20.84
CA ALA A 63 -4.54 6.19 22.25
C ALA A 63 -4.40 7.64 22.78
N ASN A 64 -3.46 8.41 22.23
CA ASN A 64 -3.24 9.81 22.60
C ASN A 64 -4.06 10.80 21.77
N VAL A 65 -4.93 10.33 20.88
CA VAL A 65 -5.87 11.21 20.18
C VAL A 65 -6.97 11.61 21.15
N HIS A 66 -6.97 12.88 21.55
CA HIS A 66 -7.98 13.42 22.45
C HIS A 66 -9.05 14.16 21.64
N PRO A 67 -10.35 13.91 21.90
CA PRO A 67 -11.40 14.68 21.28
C PRO A 67 -11.39 16.12 21.78
N PHE A 68 -11.65 17.04 20.86
CA PHE A 68 -12.03 18.42 21.12
C PHE A 68 -13.43 18.47 21.79
N ALA A 69 -13.80 19.65 22.29
CA ALA A 69 -15.07 19.87 22.98
C ALA A 69 -16.32 19.61 22.10
N ASP A 70 -16.16 19.62 20.77
CA ASP A 70 -17.21 19.32 19.79
C ASP A 70 -17.33 17.82 19.44
N GLY A 71 -16.54 16.96 20.10
CA GLY A 71 -16.51 15.52 19.85
C GLY A 71 -15.67 15.11 18.62
N THR A 72 -15.08 16.06 17.91
CA THR A 72 -14.11 15.77 16.83
C THR A 72 -12.72 15.57 17.41
N ALA A 73 -11.82 14.88 16.71
CA ALA A 73 -10.41 14.80 17.02
C ALA A 73 -9.57 15.01 15.76
N ALA A 74 -8.35 15.49 15.93
CA ALA A 74 -7.39 15.61 14.86
C ALA A 74 -6.19 14.69 15.13
N ILE A 75 -5.78 13.96 14.09
CA ILE A 75 -4.56 13.17 14.09
C ILE A 75 -3.67 13.69 12.97
N GLU A 76 -2.40 13.95 13.30
CA GLU A 76 -1.37 14.22 12.31
C GLU A 76 -0.53 12.98 12.12
N LEU A 77 -0.37 12.56 10.87
CA LEU A 77 0.44 11.42 10.48
C LEU A 77 1.62 11.88 9.63
N THR A 78 2.81 11.67 10.15
CA THR A 78 4.09 11.76 9.43
C THR A 78 4.32 10.54 8.54
N GLU A 79 5.32 10.60 7.66
CA GLU A 79 5.76 9.45 6.85
C GLU A 79 6.01 8.19 7.69
N SER A 80 6.75 8.33 8.81
CA SER A 80 7.08 7.22 9.71
C SER A 80 5.85 6.63 10.40
N GLU A 81 4.85 7.45 10.71
CA GLU A 81 3.60 7.00 11.33
C GLU A 81 2.71 6.29 10.31
N PHE A 82 2.67 6.74 9.05
CA PHE A 82 2.03 5.99 7.97
C PHE A 82 2.70 4.65 7.73
N ASN A 83 4.04 4.58 7.76
CA ASN A 83 4.74 3.32 7.63
C ASN A 83 4.45 2.38 8.79
N SER A 84 4.35 2.91 10.00
CA SER A 84 4.00 2.13 11.18
C SER A 84 2.58 1.55 11.08
N LEU A 85 1.63 2.37 10.61
CA LEU A 85 0.27 1.95 10.32
C LEU A 85 0.22 0.85 9.25
N LEU A 86 0.89 1.07 8.12
CA LEU A 86 0.91 0.13 7.01
C LEU A 86 1.59 -1.20 7.41
N ALA A 87 2.71 -1.15 8.13
CA ALA A 87 3.40 -2.34 8.64
C ALA A 87 2.52 -3.09 9.65
N SER A 88 1.87 -2.38 10.57
CA SER A 88 0.94 -2.97 11.54
C SER A 88 -0.22 -3.68 10.84
N GLU A 89 -0.79 -3.07 9.80
CA GLU A 89 -1.91 -3.62 9.05
C GLU A 89 -1.52 -4.89 8.27
N ILE A 90 -0.39 -4.83 7.57
CA ILE A 90 0.12 -5.99 6.84
C ILE A 90 0.46 -7.13 7.80
N SER A 91 1.10 -6.84 8.94
CA SER A 91 1.44 -7.86 9.92
C SER A 91 0.21 -8.53 10.55
N SER A 92 -0.84 -7.77 10.81
CA SER A 92 -2.11 -8.32 11.31
C SER A 92 -2.76 -9.24 10.27
N ALA A 93 -2.48 -9.03 8.98
CA ALA A 93 -2.88 -9.93 7.91
C ALA A 93 -2.00 -11.19 7.79
N VAL A 94 -0.72 -11.16 8.21
CA VAL A 94 0.16 -12.35 8.24
C VAL A 94 -0.42 -13.45 9.11
N ASP A 95 -0.99 -13.10 10.26
CA ASP A 95 -1.55 -14.05 11.23
C ASP A 95 -2.82 -14.77 10.73
N THR A 96 -3.43 -14.29 9.63
CA THR A 96 -4.74 -14.79 9.15
C THR A 96 -4.71 -15.44 7.76
N GLN A 97 -3.51 -15.85 7.30
CA GLN A 97 -3.16 -16.39 5.97
C GLN A 97 -3.07 -15.29 4.90
N ASN A 98 -1.98 -15.24 4.09
CA ASN A 98 -1.84 -14.66 2.72
C ASN A 98 -0.43 -14.10 2.39
N LEU A 99 -0.32 -13.52 1.17
CA LEU A 99 0.75 -12.67 0.58
C LEU A 99 1.45 -11.67 1.52
N ALA A 100 0.99 -11.44 2.74
CA ALA A 100 1.64 -10.54 3.68
C ALA A 100 3.06 -11.03 4.05
N SER A 101 3.33 -12.35 4.04
CA SER A 101 4.68 -12.91 4.19
C SER A 101 5.62 -12.56 3.03
N ALA A 102 5.06 -12.28 1.85
CA ALA A 102 5.80 -11.85 0.68
C ALA A 102 6.26 -10.40 0.80
N VAL A 103 5.65 -9.60 1.69
CA VAL A 103 6.02 -8.20 1.88
C VAL A 103 7.32 -8.11 2.69
N ARG A 104 8.34 -7.50 2.11
CA ARG A 104 9.66 -7.34 2.72
C ARG A 104 9.79 -6.03 3.46
N ALA A 105 9.31 -4.96 2.85
CA ALA A 105 9.40 -3.62 3.44
C ALA A 105 8.30 -2.71 2.94
N VAL A 106 7.96 -1.71 3.74
CA VAL A 106 7.01 -0.66 3.38
C VAL A 106 7.64 0.71 3.47
N ASN A 107 7.17 1.62 2.63
CA ASN A 107 7.54 3.02 2.68
C ASN A 107 6.39 3.91 2.24
N THR A 108 6.38 5.10 2.82
CA THR A 108 5.44 6.17 2.56
C THR A 108 6.23 7.45 2.48
N THR A 109 5.95 8.25 1.46
CA THR A 109 6.54 9.56 1.26
C THR A 109 5.43 10.58 1.06
N ILE A 110 5.54 11.70 1.76
CA ILE A 110 4.60 12.81 1.70
C ILE A 110 5.35 14.01 1.14
N LYS A 111 5.06 14.34 -0.12
CA LYS A 111 5.79 15.41 -0.82
C LYS A 111 4.89 16.11 -1.83
N ASN A 112 4.99 17.43 -1.88
CA ASN A 112 4.26 18.27 -2.84
C ASN A 112 2.74 18.03 -2.82
N GLY A 113 2.16 17.89 -1.63
CA GLY A 113 0.71 17.63 -1.46
C GLY A 113 0.27 16.22 -1.85
N LYS A 114 1.19 15.31 -2.17
CA LYS A 114 0.91 13.93 -2.54
C LYS A 114 1.42 12.97 -1.50
N ILE A 115 0.69 11.88 -1.32
CA ILE A 115 1.16 10.70 -0.61
C ILE A 115 1.52 9.65 -1.65
N GLU A 116 2.69 9.04 -1.49
CA GLU A 116 3.08 7.81 -2.14
C GLU A 116 3.31 6.76 -1.07
N SER A 117 2.51 5.69 -1.04
CA SER A 117 2.66 4.57 -0.11
C SER A 117 2.81 3.29 -0.90
N GLY A 118 3.74 2.43 -0.52
CA GLY A 118 3.93 1.15 -1.19
C GLY A 118 4.80 0.20 -0.40
N ALA A 119 5.02 -0.96 -1.00
CA ALA A 119 5.80 -2.02 -0.41
C ALA A 119 6.66 -2.72 -1.46
N VAL A 120 7.74 -3.34 -0.99
CA VAL A 120 8.51 -4.30 -1.76
C VAL A 120 8.02 -5.70 -1.42
N ILE A 121 7.69 -6.46 -2.45
CA ILE A 121 7.08 -7.78 -2.35
C ILE A 121 7.94 -8.78 -3.11
N ASN A 122 8.11 -9.98 -2.56
CA ASN A 122 8.70 -11.13 -3.26
C ASN A 122 7.71 -12.29 -3.28
N LEU A 123 7.21 -12.61 -4.47
CA LEU A 123 6.14 -13.58 -4.63
C LEU A 123 6.59 -15.03 -4.36
N ALA A 124 7.89 -15.35 -4.38
CA ALA A 124 8.38 -16.67 -3.98
C ALA A 124 8.16 -16.94 -2.49
N ASP A 125 8.07 -15.87 -1.69
CA ASP A 125 7.81 -15.95 -0.25
C ASP A 125 6.30 -15.95 0.07
N ALA A 126 5.44 -15.93 -0.96
CA ALA A 126 4.00 -16.03 -0.82
C ALA A 126 3.57 -17.49 -0.63
N SER A 127 2.84 -17.78 0.46
CA SER A 127 2.21 -19.09 0.61
C SER A 127 1.00 -19.20 -0.33
N THR A 128 1.16 -19.89 -1.46
CA THR A 128 0.09 -20.10 -2.45
C THR A 128 -0.99 -21.07 -1.95
N GLU A 129 -0.65 -21.94 -1.00
CA GLU A 129 -1.54 -22.98 -0.43
C GLU A 129 -2.71 -22.40 0.36
N THR A 130 -2.55 -21.17 0.86
CA THR A 130 -3.56 -20.49 1.68
C THR A 130 -4.38 -19.46 0.90
N LEU A 131 -4.06 -19.27 -0.38
CA LEU A 131 -4.77 -18.36 -1.26
C LEU A 131 -6.11 -18.94 -1.70
N THR A 132 -7.14 -18.11 -1.75
CA THR A 132 -8.41 -18.46 -2.38
C THR A 132 -8.23 -18.67 -3.89
N GLN A 133 -9.17 -19.38 -4.53
CA GLN A 133 -9.09 -19.63 -5.98
C GLN A 133 -8.99 -18.35 -6.82
N ASN A 134 -9.68 -17.28 -6.43
CA ASN A 134 -9.59 -15.99 -7.13
C ASN A 134 -8.19 -15.35 -6.96
N GLU A 135 -7.62 -15.45 -5.76
CA GLU A 135 -6.30 -14.93 -5.44
C GLU A 135 -5.18 -15.68 -6.18
N GLN A 136 -5.30 -17.00 -6.28
CA GLN A 136 -4.42 -17.82 -7.12
C GLN A 136 -4.55 -17.46 -8.60
N THR A 137 -5.77 -17.25 -9.09
CA THR A 137 -6.02 -16.87 -10.49
C THR A 137 -5.36 -15.54 -10.83
N LEU A 138 -5.54 -14.52 -9.98
CA LEU A 138 -4.91 -13.20 -10.14
C LEU A 138 -3.38 -13.28 -10.09
N LEU A 139 -2.82 -14.08 -9.17
CA LEU A 139 -1.38 -14.31 -9.10
C LEU A 139 -0.85 -15.01 -10.35
N MET A 140 -1.59 -15.98 -10.89
CA MET A 140 -1.21 -16.66 -12.13
C MET A 140 -1.28 -15.74 -13.35
N GLU A 141 -2.30 -14.88 -13.44
CA GLU A 141 -2.41 -13.88 -14.51
C GLU A 141 -1.27 -12.87 -14.45
N LEU A 142 -0.92 -12.42 -13.24
CA LEU A 142 0.25 -11.60 -13.01
C LEU A 142 1.54 -12.25 -13.52
N VAL A 143 1.83 -13.47 -13.07
CA VAL A 143 3.07 -14.19 -13.42
C VAL A 143 3.14 -14.45 -14.93
N LYS A 144 2.00 -14.72 -15.58
CA LYS A 144 1.92 -14.87 -17.04
C LYS A 144 2.30 -13.58 -17.77
N VAL A 145 1.83 -12.45 -17.26
CA VAL A 145 2.04 -11.17 -17.92
C VAL A 145 3.45 -10.62 -17.65
N PHE A 146 3.98 -10.89 -16.47
CA PHE A 146 5.31 -10.46 -16.06
C PHE A 146 6.19 -11.68 -15.72
N PRO A 147 6.67 -12.41 -16.75
CA PRO A 147 7.44 -13.62 -16.57
C PRO A 147 8.76 -13.32 -15.84
N GLY A 148 8.89 -13.81 -14.61
CA GLY A 148 10.07 -13.63 -13.76
C GLY A 148 9.86 -12.78 -12.51
N LEU A 149 8.64 -12.30 -12.20
CA LEU A 149 8.35 -11.65 -10.91
C LEU A 149 8.40 -12.60 -9.72
N THR A 150 8.24 -13.91 -9.96
CA THR A 150 8.15 -14.90 -8.89
C THR A 150 9.39 -14.91 -8.00
N ASP A 151 10.59 -14.83 -8.59
CA ASP A 151 11.85 -14.99 -7.86
C ASP A 151 12.57 -13.67 -7.56
N ARG A 152 11.84 -12.54 -7.53
CA ARG A 152 12.47 -11.24 -7.30
C ARG A 152 11.60 -10.30 -6.47
N ASP A 153 12.29 -9.32 -5.91
CA ASP A 153 11.68 -8.22 -5.19
C ASP A 153 11.08 -7.22 -6.21
N VAL A 154 9.84 -6.83 -5.99
CA VAL A 154 9.07 -5.93 -6.85
C VAL A 154 8.45 -4.85 -5.97
N TYR A 155 8.67 -3.59 -6.32
CA TYR A 155 7.98 -2.50 -5.65
C TYR A 155 6.58 -2.33 -6.23
N VAL A 156 5.60 -2.22 -5.34
CA VAL A 156 4.22 -1.98 -5.68
C VAL A 156 3.66 -0.92 -4.75
N GLY A 157 3.04 0.12 -5.29
CA GLY A 157 2.55 1.23 -4.49
C GLY A 157 1.40 2.00 -5.13
N ILE A 158 0.87 2.95 -4.37
CA ILE A 158 -0.15 3.89 -4.78
C ILE A 158 0.37 5.31 -4.53
N GLU A 159 0.16 6.20 -5.51
CA GLU A 159 0.42 7.64 -5.36
C GLU A 159 -0.87 8.42 -5.62
N GLY A 160 -1.11 9.48 -4.84
CA GLY A 160 -2.31 10.29 -5.00
C GLY A 160 -2.34 11.52 -4.11
N THR A 161 -3.33 12.38 -4.32
CA THR A 161 -3.59 13.55 -3.47
C THR A 161 -4.65 13.19 -2.43
N PRO A 162 -4.37 13.30 -1.13
CA PRO A 162 -5.35 13.05 -0.08
C PRO A 162 -6.61 13.88 -0.25
N THR A 163 -7.77 13.26 -0.14
CA THR A 163 -9.09 13.88 -0.24
C THR A 163 -10.05 13.18 0.71
N ILE A 164 -11.26 13.73 0.82
CA ILE A 164 -12.40 13.05 1.43
C ILE A 164 -13.41 12.73 0.36
N GLU A 165 -13.89 11.49 0.36
CA GLU A 165 -15.01 11.04 -0.45
C GLU A 165 -15.95 10.23 0.45
N ASN A 166 -17.24 10.59 0.48
CA ASN A 166 -18.26 9.93 1.32
C ASN A 166 -17.90 9.83 2.82
N GLY A 167 -17.23 10.85 3.37
CA GLY A 167 -16.81 10.87 4.79
C GLY A 167 -15.66 9.91 5.10
N GLN A 168 -14.98 9.40 4.08
CA GLN A 168 -13.82 8.53 4.19
C GLN A 168 -12.60 9.15 3.53
N PHE A 169 -11.43 8.82 4.08
CA PHE A 169 -10.17 9.17 3.44
C PHE A 169 -10.06 8.47 2.08
N SER A 170 -9.79 9.23 1.03
CA SER A 170 -9.55 8.72 -0.32
C SER A 170 -8.37 9.45 -0.97
N LEU A 171 -7.95 9.00 -2.15
CA LEU A 171 -6.91 9.60 -2.97
C LEU A 171 -7.49 10.06 -4.31
N ARG A 172 -7.28 11.33 -4.67
CA ARG A 172 -7.53 11.87 -6.01
C ARG A 172 -6.31 11.70 -6.90
N HIS A 173 -6.56 11.64 -8.21
CA HIS A 173 -5.53 11.45 -9.23
C HIS A 173 -4.65 10.21 -8.96
N THR A 174 -5.27 9.16 -8.41
CA THR A 174 -4.59 7.94 -7.99
C THR A 174 -3.90 7.26 -9.16
N ARG A 175 -2.63 6.92 -8.95
CA ARG A 175 -1.84 6.09 -9.84
C ARG A 175 -1.25 4.92 -9.07
N ILE A 176 -1.16 3.80 -9.76
CA ILE A 176 -0.55 2.58 -9.25
C ILE A 176 0.88 2.53 -9.75
N ARG A 177 1.83 2.28 -8.85
CA ARG A 177 3.26 2.18 -9.15
C ARG A 177 3.69 0.72 -9.13
N ILE A 178 4.46 0.32 -10.13
CA ILE A 178 5.14 -0.99 -10.18
C ILE A 178 6.55 -0.77 -10.66
N GLY A 179 7.50 -1.00 -9.77
CA GLY A 179 8.87 -0.51 -9.92
C GLY A 179 8.87 1.00 -10.20
N ASN A 180 9.37 1.39 -11.37
CA ASN A 180 9.38 2.77 -11.83
C ASN A 180 8.21 3.14 -12.77
N LEU A 181 7.37 2.16 -13.14
CA LEU A 181 6.19 2.39 -13.96
C LEU A 181 5.04 2.98 -13.14
N ARG A 182 4.23 3.81 -13.79
CA ARG A 182 3.04 4.46 -13.21
C ARG A 182 1.86 4.23 -14.13
N PHE A 183 0.78 3.67 -13.58
CA PHE A 183 -0.44 3.34 -14.29
C PHE A 183 -1.62 4.10 -13.70
N SER A 184 -2.59 4.47 -14.53
CA SER A 184 -3.88 4.90 -13.99
C SER A 184 -4.64 3.70 -13.43
N VAL A 185 -5.59 3.95 -12.53
CA VAL A 185 -6.47 2.88 -12.02
C VAL A 185 -7.26 2.23 -13.17
N ALA A 186 -7.62 2.99 -14.21
CA ALA A 186 -8.31 2.49 -15.39
C ALA A 186 -7.46 1.48 -16.17
N ASP A 187 -6.17 1.77 -16.40
CA ASP A 187 -5.25 0.88 -17.12
C ASP A 187 -5.13 -0.46 -16.38
N ILE A 188 -5.01 -0.41 -15.05
CA ILE A 188 -4.92 -1.60 -14.21
C ILE A 188 -6.23 -2.39 -14.22
N ALA A 189 -7.37 -1.71 -14.07
CA ALA A 189 -8.67 -2.36 -14.08
C ALA A 189 -8.95 -3.07 -15.40
N GLN A 190 -8.64 -2.42 -16.52
CA GLN A 190 -8.75 -3.00 -17.86
C GLN A 190 -7.91 -4.27 -17.99
N GLN A 191 -6.67 -4.25 -17.52
CA GLN A 191 -5.82 -5.43 -17.58
C GLN A 191 -6.35 -6.57 -16.72
N LEU A 192 -6.78 -6.26 -15.50
CA LEU A 192 -7.30 -7.23 -14.54
C LEU A 192 -8.67 -7.79 -14.93
N GLY A 193 -9.30 -7.27 -16.00
CA GLY A 193 -10.67 -7.63 -16.36
C GLY A 193 -11.70 -7.24 -15.30
N VAL A 194 -11.40 -6.25 -14.46
CA VAL A 194 -12.30 -5.74 -13.41
C VAL A 194 -12.79 -4.34 -13.75
N SER A 195 -13.88 -3.89 -13.13
CA SER A 195 -14.33 -2.52 -13.32
C SER A 195 -13.41 -1.55 -12.57
N GLU A 196 -13.18 -0.37 -13.16
CA GLU A 196 -12.41 0.69 -12.50
C GLU A 196 -13.02 1.08 -11.15
N ALA A 197 -14.36 1.15 -11.08
CA ALA A 197 -15.07 1.45 -9.85
C ALA A 197 -14.81 0.40 -8.75
N ALA A 198 -14.81 -0.89 -9.09
CA ALA A 198 -14.53 -1.94 -8.13
C ALA A 198 -13.07 -1.88 -7.64
N LEU A 199 -12.11 -1.60 -8.54
CA LEU A 199 -10.71 -1.44 -8.16
C LEU A 199 -10.52 -0.20 -7.28
N ARG A 200 -11.12 0.95 -7.62
CA ARG A 200 -11.07 2.16 -6.80
C ARG A 200 -11.64 1.93 -5.40
N GLN A 201 -12.83 1.35 -5.33
CA GLN A 201 -13.47 1.02 -4.06
C GLN A 201 -12.58 0.10 -3.20
N GLU A 202 -11.90 -0.86 -3.83
CA GLU A 202 -10.97 -1.74 -3.13
C GLU A 202 -9.70 -1.02 -2.66
N LEU A 203 -9.18 -0.05 -3.42
CA LEU A 203 -8.04 0.78 -2.97
C LEU A 203 -8.44 1.67 -1.78
N GLU A 204 -9.63 2.27 -1.82
CA GLU A 204 -10.14 3.17 -0.78
C GLU A 204 -10.42 2.43 0.53
N HIS A 205 -11.02 1.24 0.47
CA HIS A 205 -11.29 0.40 1.62
C HIS A 205 -10.04 -0.10 2.36
N GLN A 206 -8.83 0.19 1.87
CA GLN A 206 -7.60 -0.42 2.36
C GLN A 206 -6.61 0.60 2.90
N ILE A 207 -7.02 1.86 2.92
CA ILE A 207 -6.32 2.89 3.66
C ILE A 207 -6.62 2.67 5.16
N PRO A 208 -5.59 2.48 6.01
CA PRO A 208 -5.75 2.01 7.40
C PRO A 208 -6.27 3.10 8.36
N LEU A 209 -7.26 3.87 7.94
CA LEU A 209 -7.83 5.00 8.69
C LEU A 209 -9.29 4.77 9.11
N LYS A 210 -9.77 3.52 9.03
CA LYS A 210 -11.18 3.14 9.22
C LYS A 210 -11.78 3.50 10.57
N GLN A 211 -10.95 3.74 11.58
CA GLN A 211 -11.41 4.06 12.94
C GLN A 211 -11.78 5.54 13.12
N LEU A 212 -11.51 6.38 12.12
CA LEU A 212 -11.80 7.81 12.17
C LEU A 212 -12.88 8.14 11.13
N GLY A 213 -14.03 8.65 11.56
CA GLY A 213 -15.00 9.24 10.65
C GLY A 213 -14.43 10.55 10.13
N VAL A 214 -13.94 10.58 8.89
CA VAL A 214 -13.10 11.67 8.40
C VAL A 214 -13.95 12.84 7.90
N HIS A 215 -13.72 14.02 8.46
CA HIS A 215 -14.38 15.27 8.11
C HIS A 215 -13.47 16.24 7.37
N ASP A 216 -12.18 16.24 7.67
CA ASP A 216 -11.20 17.09 6.99
C ASP A 216 -9.85 16.41 6.80
N VAL A 217 -9.17 16.73 5.70
CA VAL A 217 -7.85 16.20 5.33
C VAL A 217 -7.01 17.31 4.72
N HIS A 218 -5.85 17.55 5.32
CA HIS A 218 -4.88 18.53 4.84
C HIS A 218 -3.48 17.96 4.82
N VAL A 219 -2.73 18.26 3.75
CA VAL A 219 -1.30 17.98 3.69
C VAL A 219 -0.54 19.21 4.18
N LEU A 220 0.20 19.06 5.27
CA LEU A 220 0.98 20.11 5.93
C LEU A 220 2.47 19.75 5.79
N GLY A 221 3.11 20.21 4.72
CA GLY A 221 4.51 19.90 4.45
C GLY A 221 4.73 18.40 4.21
N ASP A 222 5.38 17.74 5.18
CA ASP A 222 5.72 16.31 5.22
C ASP A 222 4.71 15.48 6.04
N ARG A 223 3.55 16.05 6.37
CA ARG A 223 2.52 15.42 7.22
C ARG A 223 1.15 15.51 6.61
N VAL A 224 0.28 14.58 7.00
CA VAL A 224 -1.15 14.64 6.70
C VAL A 224 -1.92 14.78 7.99
N GLN A 225 -2.65 15.88 8.12
CA GLN A 225 -3.60 16.11 9.21
C GLN A 225 -4.96 15.58 8.76
N ILE A 226 -5.56 14.75 9.60
CA ILE A 226 -6.88 14.16 9.41
C ILE A 226 -7.72 14.59 10.60
N ARG A 227 -8.83 15.28 10.36
CA ARG A 227 -9.80 15.64 11.40
C ARG A 227 -11.06 14.82 11.20
N GLY A 228 -11.62 14.32 12.28
CA GLY A 228 -12.77 13.43 12.22
C GLY A 228 -13.46 13.21 13.56
N VAL A 229 -14.45 12.33 13.62
CA VAL A 229 -15.03 11.84 14.88
C VAL A 229 -14.35 10.52 15.25
N VAL A 230 -14.01 10.38 16.53
CA VAL A 230 -13.48 9.12 17.08
C VAL A 230 -14.69 8.22 17.34
N ASN A 231 -14.75 7.08 16.64
CA ASN A 231 -15.80 6.07 16.83
C ASN A 231 -15.37 4.98 17.82
#